data_AF-A0A7H8HXY3-F1
#
_entry.id   AF-A0A7H8HXY3-F1
#
_cell.length_a   1.000
_cell.length_b   1.000
_cell.length_c   1.000
_cell.angle_alpha   90.00
_cell.angle_beta   90.00
_cell.angle_gamma   90.00
#
_symmetry.space_group_name_H-M   'P 1'
#
loop_
_entity.id
_entity.type
_entity.pdbx_description
1 polymer ?
#
loop_
_entity_poly.entity_id
_entity_poly.type
_entity_poly.pdbx_seq_one_letter_code
_entity_poly.pdbx_strand_id
1 'polypeptide(L)'
;MVLAVAVPGVAPLVADRARDLFSDDVLSARGESRPDLLAGQYWATDAELTTPASAQVLDEVRRHTHAQLGTSGQQVTLESHRSARIDIENITAVVEERRSPLAGTAFVADPQGSGETALVEFRLDSGAGAEIPALVPGDGAALARPYLSDGKIRFVEQGKPEHLVIQAKTERCFCLWRVRIEYSYRGGKRTLVVPPVGQPAFATTAWGTHNIEYIVRTDGARRYDCRATPASCRFKPTF
;
A
#
# COMPACT_ATOMS: atom_id res chain seq x y z
N MET A 1 -21.71 -54.22 -4.11
CA MET A 1 -21.80 -53.02 -4.96
C MET A 1 -22.46 -51.94 -4.12
N VAL A 2 -21.68 -51.13 -3.41
CA VAL A 2 -22.20 -50.09 -2.50
C VAL A 2 -22.28 -48.79 -3.30
N LEU A 3 -23.49 -48.30 -3.53
CA LEU A 3 -23.73 -46.98 -4.12
C LEU A 3 -23.21 -45.91 -3.16
N ALA A 4 -22.13 -45.22 -3.54
CA ALA A 4 -21.74 -43.97 -2.91
C ALA A 4 -22.74 -42.90 -3.33
N VAL A 5 -23.64 -42.55 -2.42
CA VAL A 5 -24.55 -41.40 -2.57
C VAL A 5 -23.69 -40.14 -2.49
N ALA A 6 -23.48 -39.51 -3.64
CA ALA A 6 -22.89 -38.18 -3.71
C ALA A 6 -23.92 -37.17 -3.16
N VAL A 7 -23.86 -36.92 -1.85
CA VAL A 7 -24.65 -35.86 -1.22
C VAL A 7 -24.06 -34.51 -1.68
N PRO A 8 -24.80 -33.68 -2.42
CA PRO A 8 -24.24 -32.48 -3.08
C PRO A 8 -23.66 -31.41 -2.14
N GLY A 9 -23.84 -31.54 -0.81
CA GLY A 9 -23.27 -30.63 0.19
C GLY A 9 -22.04 -31.16 0.93
N VAL A 10 -21.68 -32.44 0.79
CA VAL A 10 -20.58 -33.06 1.58
C VAL A 10 -19.24 -33.00 0.84
N ALA A 11 -19.28 -33.00 -0.50
CA ALA A 11 -18.09 -32.95 -1.35
C ALA A 11 -17.14 -31.77 -1.07
N PRO A 12 -17.59 -30.50 -0.96
CA PRO A 12 -16.67 -29.38 -0.74
C PRO A 12 -16.00 -29.42 0.64
N LEU A 13 -16.72 -29.83 1.69
CA LEU A 13 -16.17 -29.96 3.04
C LEU A 13 -15.12 -31.07 3.15
N VAL A 14 -15.35 -32.21 2.50
CA VAL A 14 -14.40 -33.33 2.47
C VAL A 14 -13.16 -32.96 1.63
N ALA A 15 -13.35 -32.26 0.51
CA ALA A 15 -12.26 -31.75 -0.32
C ALA A 15 -11.39 -30.73 0.43
N ASP A 16 -11.99 -29.81 1.19
CA ASP A 16 -11.26 -28.87 2.04
C ASP A 16 -10.48 -29.59 3.14
N ARG A 17 -11.08 -30.59 3.81
CA ARG A 17 -10.36 -31.39 4.83
C ARG A 17 -9.17 -32.14 4.24
N ALA A 18 -9.31 -32.67 3.03
CA ALA A 18 -8.19 -33.29 2.33
C ALA A 18 -7.10 -32.25 2.04
N ARG A 19 -7.46 -31.06 1.53
CA ARG A 19 -6.49 -29.98 1.28
C ARG A 19 -5.80 -29.49 2.55
N ASP A 20 -6.51 -29.40 3.67
CA ASP A 20 -5.92 -29.03 4.96
C ASP A 20 -4.83 -30.02 5.43
N LEU A 21 -4.83 -31.26 4.92
CA LEU A 21 -3.78 -32.25 5.21
C LEU A 21 -2.54 -32.11 4.31
N PHE A 22 -2.65 -31.40 3.18
CA PHE A 22 -1.61 -31.34 2.15
C PHE A 22 -1.16 -29.91 1.80
N SER A 23 -1.84 -28.87 2.28
CA SER A 23 -1.54 -27.46 2.01
C SER A 23 -1.95 -26.58 3.18
N ASP A 24 -1.02 -25.78 3.69
CA ASP A 24 -1.28 -24.82 4.77
C ASP A 24 -1.87 -23.49 4.28
N ASP A 25 -1.82 -23.23 2.98
CA ASP A 25 -2.24 -21.96 2.39
C ASP A 25 -3.76 -21.90 2.24
N VAL A 26 -4.41 -21.46 3.32
CA VAL A 26 -5.87 -21.25 3.39
C VAL A 26 -6.30 -19.97 2.68
N LEU A 27 -5.51 -18.90 2.87
CA LEU A 27 -5.68 -17.58 2.28
C LEU A 27 -4.34 -17.16 1.71
N SER A 28 -4.31 -16.64 0.48
CA SER A 28 -3.13 -15.98 -0.07
C SER A 28 -3.39 -14.51 -0.27
N ALA A 29 -2.32 -13.72 -0.22
CA ALA A 29 -2.38 -12.30 -0.49
C ALA A 29 -1.23 -11.86 -1.39
N ARG A 30 -1.54 -10.96 -2.34
CA ARG A 30 -0.54 -10.30 -3.18
C ARG A 30 -0.69 -8.80 -3.03
N GLY A 31 0.43 -8.12 -2.80
CA GLY A 31 0.49 -6.67 -2.69
C GLY A 31 1.29 -6.07 -3.83
N GLU A 32 0.83 -4.94 -4.35
CA GLU A 32 1.56 -4.14 -5.33
C GLU A 32 1.38 -2.65 -5.05
N SER A 33 2.43 -1.88 -5.32
CA SER A 33 2.34 -0.42 -5.33
C SER A 33 1.57 0.00 -6.58
N ARG A 34 0.48 0.74 -6.39
CA ARG A 34 -0.43 1.21 -7.43
C ARG A 34 -0.53 2.73 -7.36
N PRO A 35 0.48 3.44 -7.90
CA PRO A 35 0.52 4.90 -7.85
C PRO A 35 -0.63 5.55 -8.62
N ASP A 36 -1.21 4.84 -9.59
CA ASP A 36 -2.38 5.20 -10.37
C ASP A 36 -3.66 5.37 -9.53
N LEU A 37 -3.69 4.81 -8.31
CA LEU A 37 -4.79 5.02 -7.36
C LEU A 37 -4.83 6.46 -6.81
N LEU A 38 -3.72 7.19 -6.90
CA LEU A 38 -3.62 8.57 -6.43
C LEU A 38 -3.87 9.55 -7.58
N ALA A 39 -4.46 10.69 -7.23
CA ALA A 39 -4.57 11.81 -8.16
C ALA A 39 -3.19 12.46 -8.37
N GLY A 40 -2.48 12.03 -9.42
CA GLY A 40 -1.15 12.53 -9.80
C GLY A 40 -0.03 11.55 -9.49
N GLN A 41 1.17 11.85 -9.98
CA GLN A 41 2.36 11.05 -9.72
C GLN A 41 3.40 11.88 -8.98
N TYR A 42 3.62 11.52 -7.73
CA TYR A 42 4.57 12.19 -6.85
C TYR A 42 5.54 11.17 -6.31
N TRP A 43 6.82 11.34 -6.62
CA TRP A 43 7.89 10.41 -6.27
C TRP A 43 9.11 11.17 -5.78
N ALA A 44 9.85 10.61 -4.83
CA ALA A 44 11.17 11.12 -4.48
C ALA A 44 12.21 10.01 -4.49
N THR A 45 13.45 10.43 -4.63
CA THR A 45 14.65 9.61 -4.48
C THR A 45 15.68 10.30 -3.57
N ASP A 46 16.56 9.51 -2.97
CA ASP A 46 17.75 10.00 -2.26
C ASP A 46 18.81 10.62 -3.18
N ALA A 47 18.80 10.33 -4.48
CA ALA A 47 19.76 10.86 -5.44
C ALA A 47 19.42 12.29 -5.90
N GLU A 48 20.43 13.15 -6.04
CA GLU A 48 20.31 14.44 -6.73
C GLU A 48 20.51 14.25 -8.23
N LEU A 49 19.43 14.33 -9.00
CA LEU A 49 19.46 14.06 -10.44
C LEU A 49 19.86 15.32 -11.23
N THR A 50 20.82 15.14 -12.12
CA THR A 50 21.28 16.16 -13.08
C THR A 50 20.71 15.96 -14.49
N THR A 51 19.89 14.93 -14.69
CA THR A 51 19.29 14.60 -15.99
C THR A 51 18.50 15.78 -16.54
N PRO A 52 18.64 16.12 -17.83
CA PRO A 52 17.82 17.16 -18.44
C PRO A 52 16.33 16.89 -18.24
N ALA A 53 15.58 17.95 -17.97
CA ALA A 53 14.15 17.84 -17.71
C ALA A 53 13.44 17.24 -18.93
N SER A 54 12.90 16.04 -18.76
CA SER A 54 12.28 15.25 -19.82
C SER A 54 11.26 14.27 -19.23
N ALA A 55 10.51 13.58 -20.09
CA ALA A 55 9.59 12.52 -19.68
C ALA A 55 10.32 11.33 -19.00
N GLN A 56 11.64 11.19 -19.20
CA GLN A 56 12.44 10.08 -18.67
C GLN A 56 12.88 10.28 -17.22
N VAL A 57 12.65 11.45 -16.63
CA VAL A 57 13.09 11.74 -15.26
C VAL A 57 12.48 10.77 -14.25
N LEU A 58 11.24 10.33 -14.45
CA LEU A 58 10.61 9.34 -13.57
C LEU A 58 11.32 7.99 -13.63
N ASP A 59 11.74 7.55 -14.82
CA ASP A 59 12.49 6.30 -14.96
C ASP A 59 13.86 6.41 -14.27
N GLU A 60 14.48 7.58 -14.33
CA GLU A 60 15.73 7.82 -13.60
C GLU A 60 15.49 7.78 -12.09
N VAL A 61 14.47 8.47 -11.56
CA VAL A 61 14.09 8.39 -10.13
C VAL A 61 13.93 6.94 -9.67
N ARG A 62 13.31 6.09 -10.49
CA ARG A 62 13.06 4.67 -10.18
C ARG A 62 14.30 3.78 -10.21
N ARG A 63 15.42 4.24 -10.79
CA ARG A 63 16.70 3.51 -10.78
C ARG A 63 17.45 3.63 -9.45
N HIS A 64 17.08 4.61 -8.62
CA HIS A 64 17.65 4.85 -7.30
C HIS A 64 16.68 4.40 -6.20
N THR A 65 17.06 4.58 -4.93
CA THR A 65 16.11 4.37 -3.84
C THR A 65 14.99 5.38 -3.97
N HIS A 66 13.75 4.91 -4.07
CA HIS A 66 12.61 5.79 -4.33
C HIS A 66 11.37 5.40 -3.56
N ALA A 67 10.47 6.36 -3.39
CA ALA A 67 9.17 6.17 -2.76
C ALA A 67 8.17 7.21 -3.26
N GLN A 68 6.87 6.91 -3.14
CA GLN A 68 5.83 7.91 -3.39
C GLN A 68 5.84 8.99 -2.30
N LEU A 69 5.61 10.25 -2.71
CA LEU A 69 5.72 11.44 -1.88
C LEU A 69 4.41 11.79 -1.15
N GLY A 70 4.49 11.90 0.17
CA GLY A 70 3.44 12.22 1.14
C GLY A 70 2.38 11.14 1.28
N THR A 71 1.71 10.81 0.18
CA THR A 71 0.72 9.72 0.09
C THR A 71 1.19 8.70 -0.93
N SER A 72 0.97 7.43 -0.61
CA SER A 72 1.25 6.29 -1.48
C SER A 72 0.00 5.44 -1.66
N GLY A 73 -0.13 4.81 -2.83
CA GLY A 73 -1.26 3.97 -3.20
C GLY A 73 -0.83 2.52 -3.36
N GLN A 74 -1.59 1.59 -2.79
CA GLN A 74 -1.30 0.17 -2.83
C GLN A 74 -2.59 -0.60 -3.07
N GLN A 75 -2.46 -1.75 -3.73
CA GLN A 75 -3.52 -2.72 -3.82
C GLN A 75 -3.05 -4.03 -3.21
N VAL A 76 -3.85 -4.55 -2.28
CA VAL A 76 -3.69 -5.91 -1.74
C VAL A 76 -4.86 -6.76 -2.22
N THR A 77 -4.57 -7.83 -2.95
CA THR A 77 -5.57 -8.79 -3.41
C THR A 77 -5.54 -10.01 -2.51
N LEU A 78 -6.68 -10.38 -1.96
CA LEU A 78 -6.87 -11.55 -1.11
C LEU A 78 -7.62 -12.63 -1.89
N GLU A 79 -7.14 -13.87 -1.82
CA GLU A 79 -7.77 -15.00 -2.48
C GLU A 79 -7.89 -16.19 -1.52
N SER A 80 -9.11 -16.70 -1.38
CA SER A 80 -9.38 -17.89 -0.57
C SER A 80 -9.18 -19.16 -1.40
N HIS A 81 -8.40 -20.10 -0.83
CA HIS A 81 -8.18 -21.43 -1.38
C HIS A 81 -9.10 -22.49 -0.77
N ARG A 82 -10.09 -22.07 0.03
CA ARG A 82 -11.00 -22.93 0.78
C ARG A 82 -12.45 -22.55 0.51
N SER A 83 -13.31 -23.56 0.43
CA SER A 83 -14.76 -23.37 0.20
C SER A 83 -15.46 -22.70 1.38
N ALA A 84 -14.95 -22.89 2.59
CA ALA A 84 -15.46 -22.21 3.77
C ALA A 84 -14.99 -20.74 3.84
N ARG A 85 -15.87 -19.88 4.35
CA ARG A 85 -15.64 -18.46 4.61
C ARG A 85 -14.42 -18.25 5.52
N ILE A 86 -13.62 -17.24 5.20
CA ILE A 86 -12.49 -16.78 6.00
C ILE A 86 -12.82 -15.40 6.54
N ASP A 87 -12.83 -15.24 7.87
CA ASP A 87 -13.17 -13.97 8.51
C ASP A 87 -11.92 -13.12 8.72
N ILE A 88 -11.97 -11.85 8.31
CA ILE A 88 -10.88 -10.89 8.53
C ILE A 88 -11.10 -10.22 9.89
N GLU A 89 -10.15 -10.41 10.79
CA GLU A 89 -10.24 -9.95 12.17
C GLU A 89 -9.53 -8.61 12.40
N ASN A 90 -8.42 -8.38 11.69
CA ASN A 90 -7.65 -7.16 11.84
C ASN A 90 -6.83 -6.86 10.58
N ILE A 91 -6.62 -5.58 10.31
CA ILE A 91 -5.73 -5.09 9.25
C ILE A 91 -4.90 -3.97 9.84
N THR A 92 -3.59 -4.14 9.87
CA THR A 92 -2.64 -3.15 10.40
C THR A 92 -1.49 -2.93 9.41
N ALA A 93 -0.90 -1.74 9.42
CA ALA A 93 0.39 -1.48 8.81
C ALA A 93 1.50 -1.67 9.84
N VAL A 94 2.53 -2.42 9.48
CA VAL A 94 3.74 -2.61 10.27
C VAL A 94 4.85 -1.83 9.60
N VAL A 95 5.34 -0.79 10.27
CA VAL A 95 6.50 -0.02 9.80
C VAL A 95 7.76 -0.76 10.22
N GLU A 96 8.54 -1.23 9.26
CA GLU A 96 9.77 -2.00 9.47
C GLU A 96 10.98 -1.07 9.67
N GLU A 97 10.98 0.06 8.97
CA GLU A 97 12.06 1.04 9.04
C GLU A 97 11.50 2.45 8.98
N ARG A 98 12.08 3.34 9.78
CA ARG A 98 11.89 4.79 9.69
C ARG A 98 13.24 5.48 9.60
N ARG A 99 13.40 6.30 8.58
CA ARG A 99 14.55 7.21 8.44
C ARG A 99 14.07 8.57 7.95
N SER A 100 15.00 9.53 7.89
CA SER A 100 14.72 10.85 7.34
C SER A 100 14.13 10.74 5.92
N PRO A 101 13.18 11.62 5.56
CA PRO A 101 12.60 11.63 4.22
C PRO A 101 13.66 11.76 3.12
N LEU A 102 13.34 11.25 1.93
CA LEU A 102 14.25 11.26 0.78
C LEU A 102 14.50 12.70 0.30
N ALA A 103 15.73 13.17 0.47
CA ALA A 103 16.12 14.56 0.27
C ALA A 103 16.79 14.87 -1.08
N GLY A 104 16.95 13.89 -1.98
CA GLY A 104 17.65 14.09 -3.25
C GLY A 104 16.80 14.85 -4.26
N THR A 105 15.91 14.13 -4.93
CA THR A 105 15.09 14.65 -6.03
C THR A 105 13.63 14.29 -5.86
N ALA A 106 12.74 15.27 -5.98
CA ALA A 106 11.31 15.07 -6.13
C ALA A 106 10.90 15.15 -7.61
N PHE A 107 10.00 14.26 -8.02
CA PHE A 107 9.30 14.28 -9.29
C PHE A 107 7.81 14.52 -9.00
N VAL A 108 7.26 15.52 -9.65
CA VAL A 108 5.90 16.03 -9.42
C VAL A 108 5.19 16.11 -10.77
N ALA A 109 4.18 15.27 -10.97
CA ALA A 109 3.27 15.34 -12.09
C ALA A 109 1.84 15.46 -11.58
N ASP A 110 1.22 16.61 -11.82
CA ASP A 110 -0.15 16.89 -11.37
C ASP A 110 -1.17 15.94 -12.01
N PRO A 111 -2.27 15.64 -11.30
CA PRO A 111 -3.34 14.81 -11.82
C PRO A 111 -3.90 15.33 -13.14
N GLN A 112 -4.16 14.40 -14.06
CA GLN A 112 -4.96 14.64 -15.27
C GLN A 112 -6.39 14.08 -15.13
N GLY A 113 -6.79 13.68 -13.91
CA GLY A 113 -8.07 13.05 -13.61
C GLY A 113 -8.29 12.84 -12.10
N SER A 114 -9.37 12.15 -11.74
CA SER A 114 -9.66 11.78 -10.35
C SER A 114 -8.95 10.47 -9.97
N GLY A 115 -8.40 10.40 -8.76
CA GLY A 115 -7.89 9.16 -8.18
C GLY A 115 -9.01 8.19 -7.80
N GLU A 116 -8.66 6.95 -7.49
CA GLU A 116 -9.61 5.95 -7.01
C GLU A 116 -9.95 6.19 -5.53
N THR A 117 -11.20 5.94 -5.14
CA THR A 117 -11.61 6.01 -3.74
C THR A 117 -10.98 4.87 -2.96
N ALA A 118 -9.99 5.20 -2.13
CA ALA A 118 -9.38 4.23 -1.23
C ALA A 118 -10.43 3.58 -0.32
N LEU A 119 -10.18 2.33 0.04
CA LEU A 119 -10.98 1.59 1.02
C LEU A 119 -10.37 1.68 2.41
N VAL A 120 -9.03 1.75 2.49
CA VAL A 120 -8.26 1.74 3.72
C VAL A 120 -7.26 2.90 3.73
N GLU A 121 -7.14 3.59 4.85
CA GLU A 121 -6.08 4.57 5.11
C GLU A 121 -5.16 4.09 6.25
N PHE A 122 -3.85 4.26 6.08
CA PHE A 122 -2.84 4.17 7.14
C PHE A 122 -2.13 5.51 7.34
N ARG A 123 -1.94 5.91 8.61
CA ARG A 123 -1.16 7.10 8.99
C ARG A 123 0.18 6.68 9.59
N LEU A 124 1.20 6.61 8.76
CA LEU A 124 2.49 6.00 9.05
C LEU A 124 3.31 6.73 10.13
N ASP A 125 3.00 8.00 10.38
CA ASP A 125 3.62 8.79 11.45
C ASP A 125 3.14 8.43 12.86
N SER A 126 2.05 7.67 12.96
CA SER A 126 1.45 7.27 14.24
C SER A 126 2.32 6.22 14.93
N GLY A 127 2.57 6.42 16.24
CA GLY A 127 3.19 5.44 17.14
C GLY A 127 4.70 5.26 16.95
N ALA A 128 5.45 5.01 18.02
CA ALA A 128 6.92 4.88 17.98
C ALA A 128 7.45 3.50 17.55
N GLY A 129 6.59 2.48 17.37
CA GLY A 129 7.07 1.13 16.99
C GLY A 129 6.05 -0.02 16.96
N ALA A 130 4.75 0.21 16.81
CA ALA A 130 3.78 -0.89 16.84
C ALA A 130 2.62 -0.60 15.88
N GLU A 131 2.33 -1.56 15.02
CA GLU A 131 1.07 -1.79 14.30
C GLU A 131 0.08 -0.62 14.24
N ILE A 132 -0.01 -0.02 13.05
CA ILE A 132 -0.86 1.11 12.76
C ILE A 132 -2.21 0.57 12.25
N PRO A 133 -3.32 0.82 12.95
CA PRO A 133 -4.61 0.26 12.54
C PRO A 133 -5.09 0.82 11.20
N ALA A 134 -5.78 -0.02 10.43
CA ALA A 134 -6.50 0.41 9.24
C ALA A 134 -7.64 1.35 9.61
N LEU A 135 -7.78 2.44 8.88
CA LEU A 135 -8.82 3.45 9.06
C LEU A 135 -9.72 3.51 7.82
N VAL A 136 -10.98 3.88 8.00
CA VAL A 136 -11.84 4.30 6.89
C VAL A 136 -11.35 5.67 6.39
N PRO A 137 -11.11 5.85 5.08
CA PRO A 137 -10.76 7.16 4.53
C PRO A 137 -11.84 8.21 4.81
N GLY A 138 -11.44 9.43 5.17
CA GLY A 138 -12.37 10.53 5.44
C GLY A 138 -11.66 11.88 5.55
N ASP A 139 -12.44 12.97 5.53
CA ASP A 139 -11.96 14.36 5.35
C ASP A 139 -11.29 14.98 6.59
N GLY A 140 -10.67 14.19 7.46
CA GLY A 140 -9.87 14.75 8.56
C GLY A 140 -9.53 13.79 9.69
N ALA A 141 -8.55 14.20 10.50
CA ALA A 141 -8.08 13.41 11.64
C ALA A 141 -9.16 13.16 12.70
N ALA A 142 -10.11 14.07 12.84
CA ALA A 142 -11.20 14.01 13.83
C ALA A 142 -12.32 13.02 13.48
N LEU A 143 -12.33 12.46 12.26
CA LEU A 143 -13.36 11.51 11.79
C LEU A 143 -12.78 10.12 11.47
N ALA A 144 -11.56 9.85 11.90
CA ALA A 144 -10.90 8.58 11.62
C ALA A 144 -11.59 7.45 12.39
N ARG A 145 -12.23 6.53 11.66
CA ARG A 145 -12.92 5.36 12.22
C ARG A 145 -12.13 4.10 11.90
N PRO A 146 -12.06 3.10 12.81
CA PRO A 146 -11.44 1.81 12.51
C PRO A 146 -12.05 1.19 11.25
N TYR A 147 -11.24 0.65 10.35
CA TYR A 147 -11.76 0.09 9.09
C TYR A 147 -12.84 -0.95 9.34
N LEU A 148 -12.65 -1.88 10.30
CA LEU A 148 -13.60 -2.97 10.54
C LEU A 148 -14.90 -2.55 11.24
N SER A 149 -15.00 -1.34 11.81
CA SER A 149 -16.28 -0.87 12.38
C SER A 149 -17.32 -0.62 11.28
N ASP A 150 -16.88 -0.07 10.14
CA ASP A 150 -17.73 0.26 8.98
C ASP A 150 -17.33 -0.51 7.71
N GLY A 151 -16.41 -1.48 7.85
CA GLY A 151 -15.61 -2.01 6.76
C GLY A 151 -16.39 -2.75 5.71
N LYS A 152 -16.05 -2.50 4.44
CA LYS A 152 -16.64 -3.16 3.27
C LYS A 152 -16.21 -4.62 3.15
N ILE A 153 -14.99 -4.96 3.58
CA ILE A 153 -14.47 -6.34 3.52
C ILE A 153 -14.37 -6.88 4.95
N ARG A 154 -15.19 -7.89 5.25
CA ARG A 154 -15.21 -8.60 6.55
C ARG A 154 -14.86 -10.08 6.41
N PHE A 155 -14.91 -10.61 5.19
CA PHE A 155 -14.63 -12.00 4.90
C PHE A 155 -14.20 -12.19 3.45
N VAL A 156 -13.56 -13.32 3.17
CA VAL A 156 -13.15 -13.74 1.83
C VAL A 156 -13.76 -15.11 1.51
N GLU A 157 -14.30 -15.26 0.31
CA GLU A 157 -14.91 -16.50 -0.19
C GLU A 157 -14.10 -17.10 -1.36
N GLN A 158 -14.23 -18.41 -1.58
CA GLN A 158 -13.59 -19.06 -2.72
C GLN A 158 -14.11 -18.50 -4.05
N GLY A 159 -13.20 -18.26 -5.00
CA GLY A 159 -13.56 -17.81 -6.34
C GLY A 159 -14.01 -16.35 -6.43
N LYS A 160 -13.96 -15.59 -5.33
CA LYS A 160 -14.19 -14.16 -5.28
C LYS A 160 -12.97 -13.46 -4.65
N PRO A 161 -11.98 -13.07 -5.45
CA PRO A 161 -10.87 -12.28 -4.94
C PRO A 161 -11.36 -10.95 -4.38
N GLU A 162 -10.85 -10.58 -3.21
CA GLU A 162 -11.17 -9.30 -2.56
C GLU A 162 -10.01 -8.33 -2.76
N HIS A 163 -10.30 -7.08 -3.15
CA HIS A 163 -9.28 -6.07 -3.41
C HIS A 163 -9.33 -4.97 -2.34
N LEU A 164 -8.26 -4.88 -1.56
CA LEU A 164 -8.03 -3.81 -0.60
C LEU A 164 -7.24 -2.70 -1.30
N VAL A 165 -7.94 -1.61 -1.62
CA VAL A 165 -7.35 -0.37 -2.11
C VAL A 165 -6.90 0.46 -0.91
N ILE A 166 -5.59 0.65 -0.77
CA ILE A 166 -4.95 1.22 0.41
C ILE A 166 -4.28 2.54 0.05
N GLN A 167 -4.45 3.52 0.93
CA GLN A 167 -3.65 4.75 0.95
C GLN A 167 -2.82 4.79 2.23
N ALA A 168 -1.53 5.05 2.11
CA ALA A 168 -0.67 5.29 3.26
C ALA A 168 -0.04 6.68 3.21
N LYS A 169 -0.11 7.39 4.32
CA LYS A 169 0.27 8.80 4.47
C LYS A 169 1.37 8.98 5.49
N THR A 170 2.34 9.84 5.18
CA THR A 170 3.39 10.32 6.10
C THR A 170 3.75 11.77 5.81
N GLU A 171 4.02 12.50 6.87
CA GLU A 171 4.52 13.87 6.87
C GLU A 171 5.94 13.96 7.45
N ARG A 172 6.51 12.85 7.96
CA ARG A 172 7.76 12.90 8.76
C ARG A 172 8.86 11.93 8.38
N CYS A 173 8.57 10.80 7.73
CA CYS A 173 9.56 9.76 7.48
C CYS A 173 9.68 9.43 5.99
N PHE A 174 10.81 8.83 5.62
CA PHE A 174 10.77 7.70 4.70
C PHE A 174 10.50 6.44 5.54
N CYS A 175 9.40 5.77 5.23
CA CYS A 175 8.93 4.59 5.92
C CYS A 175 8.93 3.40 4.97
N LEU A 176 9.59 2.31 5.37
CA LEU A 176 9.38 0.98 4.79
C LEU A 176 8.35 0.24 5.64
N TRP A 177 7.33 -0.33 5.00
CA TRP A 177 6.21 -0.91 5.73
C TRP A 177 5.51 -2.03 4.97
N ARG A 178 4.74 -2.83 5.72
CA ARG A 178 3.93 -3.94 5.20
C ARG A 178 2.54 -3.90 5.81
N VAL A 179 1.60 -4.57 5.18
CA VAL A 179 0.27 -4.83 5.72
C VAL A 179 0.28 -6.17 6.44
N ARG A 180 -0.15 -6.20 7.69
CA ARG A 180 -0.45 -7.42 8.44
C ARG A 180 -1.97 -7.60 8.47
N ILE A 181 -2.42 -8.79 8.12
CA ILE A 181 -3.84 -9.16 8.09
C ILE A 181 -4.02 -10.36 9.00
N GLU A 182 -4.80 -10.18 10.06
CA GLU A 182 -5.21 -11.27 10.95
C GLU A 182 -6.55 -11.80 10.50
N TYR A 183 -6.68 -13.11 10.45
CA TYR A 183 -7.88 -13.78 9.98
C TYR A 183 -8.15 -15.07 10.74
N SER A 184 -9.40 -15.51 10.75
CA SER A 184 -9.77 -16.81 11.30
C SER A 184 -10.39 -17.73 10.26
N TYR A 185 -10.03 -19.01 10.38
CA TYR A 185 -10.57 -20.10 9.59
C TYR A 185 -10.81 -21.30 10.51
N ARG A 186 -12.05 -21.78 10.56
CA ARG A 186 -12.48 -22.92 11.40
C ARG A 186 -12.05 -22.79 12.87
N GLY A 187 -12.11 -21.58 13.42
CA GLY A 187 -11.74 -21.27 14.81
C GLY A 187 -10.23 -21.12 15.06
N GLY A 188 -9.37 -21.40 14.08
CA GLY A 188 -7.95 -21.12 14.16
C GLY A 188 -7.64 -19.70 13.68
N LYS A 189 -6.86 -18.95 14.47
CA LYS A 189 -6.34 -17.63 14.08
C LYS A 189 -5.03 -17.75 13.32
N ARG A 190 -4.87 -16.94 12.29
CA ARG A 190 -3.71 -16.91 11.41
C ARG A 190 -3.40 -15.48 10.97
N THR A 191 -2.20 -15.27 10.44
CA THR A 191 -1.72 -13.95 10.03
C THR A 191 -1.06 -14.03 8.66
N LEU A 192 -1.39 -13.08 7.79
CA LEU A 192 -0.68 -12.83 6.53
C LEU A 192 0.08 -11.51 6.63
N VAL A 193 1.22 -11.46 5.95
CA VAL A 193 2.03 -10.24 5.80
C VAL A 193 2.20 -9.95 4.31
N VAL A 194 1.96 -8.70 3.92
CA VAL A 194 1.90 -8.27 2.52
C VAL A 194 2.69 -6.98 2.31
N PRO A 195 3.70 -6.95 1.43
CA PRO A 195 4.25 -8.11 0.70
C PRO A 195 4.85 -9.15 1.66
N PRO A 196 5.02 -10.42 1.25
CA PRO A 196 5.62 -11.45 2.10
C PRO A 196 7.04 -11.10 2.56
N VAL A 197 7.43 -11.60 3.74
CA VAL A 197 8.80 -11.46 4.25
C VAL A 197 9.80 -12.01 3.22
N GLY A 198 10.85 -11.24 2.94
CA GLY A 198 11.83 -11.55 1.88
C GLY A 198 11.57 -10.89 0.53
N GLN A 199 10.37 -10.34 0.31
CA GLN A 199 10.11 -9.42 -0.81
C GLN A 199 10.28 -7.97 -0.37
N PRO A 200 10.57 -7.02 -1.29
CA PRO A 200 10.63 -5.60 -0.95
C PRO A 200 9.35 -5.12 -0.25
N ALA A 201 9.52 -4.36 0.84
CA ALA A 201 8.41 -3.72 1.53
C ALA A 201 7.83 -2.58 0.69
N PHE A 202 6.63 -2.10 1.05
CA PHE A 202 6.14 -0.84 0.51
C PHE A 202 6.96 0.33 1.05
N ALA A 203 7.05 1.40 0.27
CA ALA A 203 7.82 2.59 0.63
C ALA A 203 6.99 3.86 0.42
N THR A 204 7.04 4.76 1.41
CA THR A 204 6.38 6.07 1.38
C THR A 204 7.33 7.09 2.00
N THR A 205 7.44 8.28 1.43
CA THR A 205 8.32 9.35 1.96
C THR A 205 7.61 10.67 2.10
N ALA A 206 7.91 11.43 3.14
CA ALA A 206 7.31 12.74 3.36
C ALA A 206 7.78 13.80 2.34
N TRP A 207 6.98 14.86 2.23
CA TRP A 207 7.30 16.07 1.46
C TRP A 207 8.39 16.93 2.12
N GLY A 208 8.80 18.00 1.42
CA GLY A 208 9.45 19.14 2.07
C GLY A 208 10.91 18.93 2.49
N THR A 209 11.63 18.00 1.87
CA THR A 209 13.05 17.75 2.18
C THR A 209 13.96 17.65 0.96
N HIS A 210 13.40 17.69 -0.26
CA HIS A 210 14.16 17.46 -1.48
C HIS A 210 14.98 18.68 -1.91
N ASN A 211 16.18 18.42 -2.43
CA ASN A 211 17.08 19.46 -2.93
C ASN A 211 16.74 19.86 -4.37
N ILE A 212 16.29 18.91 -5.19
CA ILE A 212 15.90 19.12 -6.59
C ILE A 212 14.42 18.78 -6.78
N GLU A 213 13.69 19.58 -7.55
CA GLU A 213 12.29 19.29 -7.92
C GLU A 213 12.15 19.30 -9.45
N TYR A 214 11.54 18.26 -10.00
CA TYR A 214 11.08 18.22 -11.38
C TYR A 214 9.56 18.32 -11.40
N ILE A 215 9.04 19.39 -12.01
CA ILE A 215 7.61 19.57 -12.20
C ILE A 215 7.28 19.28 -13.66
N VAL A 216 6.45 18.26 -13.88
CA VAL A 216 5.89 17.94 -15.19
C VAL A 216 4.66 18.81 -15.44
N ARG A 217 4.68 19.51 -16.57
CA ARG A 217 3.60 20.34 -17.09
C ARG A 217 3.24 19.89 -18.50
N THR A 218 2.19 20.49 -19.06
CA THR A 218 1.76 20.23 -20.44
C THR A 218 2.82 20.58 -21.48
N ASP A 219 3.70 21.54 -21.20
CA ASP A 219 4.81 21.98 -22.06
C ASP A 219 6.13 21.23 -21.80
N GLY A 220 6.13 20.24 -20.90
CA GLY A 220 7.28 19.41 -20.55
C GLY A 220 7.65 19.48 -19.07
N ALA A 221 8.77 18.84 -18.72
CA ALA A 221 9.29 18.89 -17.36
C ALA A 221 10.18 20.12 -17.16
N ARG A 222 10.15 20.71 -15.98
CA ARG A 222 11.06 21.78 -15.55
C ARG A 222 11.80 21.36 -14.29
N ARG A 223 13.10 21.59 -14.26
CA ARG A 223 13.98 21.32 -13.11
C ARG A 223 14.14 22.57 -12.27
N TYR A 224 14.02 22.43 -10.96
CA TYR A 224 14.21 23.49 -9.98
C TYR A 224 15.26 23.04 -8.96
N ASP A 225 16.13 23.98 -8.58
CA ASP A 225 17.09 23.79 -7.50
C ASP A 225 16.51 24.42 -6.22
N CYS A 226 15.94 23.57 -5.37
CA CYS A 226 15.26 23.97 -4.15
C CYS A 226 16.24 24.33 -3.04
N ARG A 227 17.50 23.90 -3.15
CA ARG A 227 18.55 24.26 -2.21
C ARG A 227 19.07 25.67 -2.50
N ALA A 228 19.34 25.99 -3.77
CA ALA A 228 19.82 27.30 -4.19
C ALA A 228 18.69 28.34 -4.21
N THR A 229 17.50 27.94 -4.64
CA THR A 229 16.34 28.84 -4.82
C THR A 229 15.04 28.23 -4.27
N PRO A 230 14.89 28.08 -2.94
CA PRO A 230 13.73 27.42 -2.33
C PRO A 230 12.37 28.00 -2.73
N ALA A 231 12.32 29.32 -2.98
CA ALA A 231 11.09 30.01 -3.38
C ALA A 231 10.59 29.63 -4.78
N SER A 232 11.43 29.02 -5.62
CA SER A 232 11.06 28.57 -6.96
C SER A 232 10.40 27.19 -6.99
N CYS A 233 10.60 26.40 -5.93
CA CYS A 233 10.00 25.07 -5.80
C CYS A 233 8.59 25.15 -5.25
N ARG A 234 7.73 24.26 -5.73
CA ARG A 234 6.33 24.18 -5.31
C ARG A 234 6.24 23.70 -3.87
N PHE A 235 6.94 22.61 -3.55
CA PHE A 235 6.95 22.04 -2.22
C PHE A 235 8.19 22.48 -1.48
N LYS A 236 8.11 23.67 -0.88
CA LYS A 236 9.22 24.29 -0.16
C LYS A 236 9.85 23.32 0.85
N PRO A 237 11.16 23.09 0.80
CA PRO A 237 11.82 22.33 1.82
C PRO A 237 11.75 23.08 3.16
N THR A 238 11.31 22.40 4.21
CA THR A 238 11.39 22.90 5.58
C THR A 238 12.66 22.31 6.20
N PHE A 239 13.78 23.01 6.02
CA PHE A 239 15.05 22.66 6.65
C PHE A 239 15.06 23.06 8.14
#